data_AF-A0A5P8KBK5-F1
#
_entry.id   AF-A0A5P8KBK5-F1
#
_cell.length_a   1.000
_cell.length_b   1.000
_cell.length_c   1.000
_cell.angle_alpha   90.00
_cell.angle_beta   90.00
_cell.angle_gamma   90.00
#
_symmetry.space_group_name_H-M   'P 1'
#
loop_
_entity.id
_entity.type
_entity.pdbx_description
1 polymer ?
#
loop_
_entity_poly.entity_id
_entity_poly.type
_entity_poly.pdbx_seq_one_letter_code
_entity_poly.pdbx_strand_id
1 'polypeptide(L)'
;MAGDQVVYEPDQYLEVLGTERHEQLKTWLRANCIDPADVTVGAPISIERETYDVTAHDSAGPVMLDGGRAIRHTVLLRNAEGRKYVDEATGDAAQEERVVPLVVEPPPQWRTEKESSPCQSSP
;
A
#
# COMPACT_ATOMS: atom_id res chain seq x y z
N MET A 1 13.27 -12.85 9.46
CA MET A 1 11.84 -12.51 9.32
C MET A 1 11.80 -11.43 8.26
N ALA A 2 11.34 -11.75 7.05
CA ALA A 2 11.37 -10.79 5.96
C ALA A 2 10.27 -9.75 6.19
N GLY A 3 10.68 -8.49 6.38
CA GLY A 3 9.85 -7.47 7.00
C GLY A 3 8.90 -6.79 6.04
N ASP A 4 7.68 -6.56 6.51
CA ASP A 4 6.75 -5.60 5.91
C ASP A 4 7.38 -4.20 5.98
N GLN A 5 7.33 -3.48 4.86
CA GLN A 5 7.85 -2.13 4.74
C GLN A 5 6.66 -1.15 4.70
N VAL A 6 6.62 -0.20 5.63
CA VAL A 6 5.65 0.90 5.55
C VAL A 6 6.21 2.01 4.66
N VAL A 7 5.46 2.34 3.61
CA VAL A 7 5.82 3.37 2.63
C VAL A 7 5.24 4.71 3.02
N TYR A 8 4.03 4.74 3.57
CA TYR A 8 3.33 5.94 3.98
C TYR A 8 2.54 5.67 5.26
N GLU A 9 2.66 6.59 6.23
CA GLU A 9 1.85 6.60 7.45
C GLU A 9 0.82 7.74 7.38
N PRO A 10 -0.43 7.55 7.86
CA PRO A 10 -1.45 8.59 7.87
C PRO A 10 -1.02 9.89 8.56
N ASP A 11 -0.25 9.77 9.63
CA ASP A 11 0.24 10.90 10.42
C ASP A 11 1.18 11.82 9.61
N GLN A 12 1.79 11.30 8.54
CA GLN A 12 2.66 12.08 7.66
C GLN A 12 1.87 12.96 6.68
N TYR A 13 0.54 12.78 6.56
CA TYR A 13 -0.26 13.45 5.53
C TYR A 13 -0.04 14.96 5.51
N LEU A 14 -0.19 15.62 6.67
CA LEU A 14 -0.08 17.07 6.78
C LEU A 14 1.35 17.56 6.53
N GLU A 15 2.36 16.73 6.78
CA GLU A 15 3.76 17.08 6.57
C GLU A 15 4.14 17.05 5.08
N VAL A 16 3.55 16.12 4.32
CA VAL A 16 3.88 15.93 2.91
C VAL A 16 2.92 16.62 1.96
N LEU A 17 1.70 16.96 2.40
CA LEU A 17 0.68 17.57 1.55
C LEU A 17 1.21 18.84 0.85
N GLY A 18 1.10 18.87 -0.47
CA GLY A 18 1.57 19.99 -1.30
C GLY A 18 3.09 20.07 -1.50
N THR A 19 3.85 19.13 -0.94
CA THR A 19 5.30 19.04 -1.13
C THR A 19 5.67 18.14 -2.31
N GLU A 20 6.93 18.20 -2.74
CA GLU A 20 7.47 17.28 -3.75
C GLU A 20 7.36 15.81 -3.34
N ARG A 21 7.47 15.51 -2.04
CA ARG A 21 7.31 14.14 -1.52
C ARG A 21 5.93 13.58 -1.87
N HIS A 22 4.88 14.39 -1.71
CA HIS A 22 3.52 13.99 -2.03
C HIS A 22 3.32 13.75 -3.53
N GLU A 23 3.93 14.54 -4.41
CA GLU A 23 3.87 14.31 -5.86
C GLU A 23 4.66 13.06 -6.29
N GLN A 24 5.78 12.78 -5.62
CA GLN A 24 6.54 11.53 -5.83
C GLN A 24 5.74 10.30 -5.39
N LEU A 25 5.01 10.38 -4.27
CA LEU A 25 4.11 9.30 -3.82
C LEU A 25 3.01 9.03 -4.85
N LYS A 26 2.33 10.08 -5.32
CA LYS A 26 1.31 9.96 -6.37
C LYS A 26 1.86 9.34 -7.66
N THR A 27 3.07 9.74 -8.04
CA THR A 27 3.73 9.22 -9.25
C THR A 27 4.04 7.73 -9.09
N TRP A 28 4.54 7.33 -7.93
CA TRP A 28 4.80 5.93 -7.62
C TRP A 28 3.52 5.08 -7.59
N LEU A 29 2.43 5.58 -7.00
CA LEU A 29 1.13 4.91 -7.00
C LEU A 29 0.63 4.67 -8.43
N ARG A 30 0.67 5.69 -9.29
CA ARG A 30 0.27 5.56 -10.71
C ARG A 30 1.13 4.58 -11.47
N ALA A 31 2.44 4.53 -11.20
CA ALA A 31 3.36 3.58 -11.82
C ALA A 31 3.03 2.11 -11.45
N ASN A 32 2.34 1.90 -10.33
CA ASN A 32 1.81 0.60 -9.90
C ASN A 32 0.31 0.43 -10.21
N CYS A 33 -0.23 1.24 -11.14
CA CYS A 33 -1.63 1.22 -11.55
C CYS A 33 -2.64 1.52 -10.42
N ILE A 34 -2.22 2.23 -9.37
CA ILE A 34 -3.08 2.71 -8.30
C ILE A 34 -3.43 4.18 -8.56
N ASP A 35 -4.72 4.53 -8.61
CA ASP A 35 -5.14 5.94 -8.69
C ASP A 35 -4.99 6.60 -7.32
N PRO A 36 -4.14 7.64 -7.16
CA PRO A 36 -3.99 8.36 -5.90
C PRO A 36 -5.28 9.03 -5.41
N ALA A 37 -6.25 9.29 -6.29
CA ALA A 37 -7.54 9.87 -5.90
C ALA A 37 -8.47 8.88 -5.18
N ASP A 38 -8.18 7.59 -5.31
CA ASP A 38 -8.93 6.52 -4.65
C ASP A 38 -8.26 6.07 -3.37
N VAL A 39 -6.97 6.32 -3.17
CA VAL A 39 -6.26 5.98 -1.93
C VAL A 39 -6.73 6.89 -0.78
N THR A 40 -7.13 6.28 0.34
CA THR A 40 -7.49 7.04 1.54
C THR A 40 -6.25 7.60 2.23
N VAL A 41 -6.32 8.85 2.67
CA VAL A 41 -5.21 9.52 3.39
C VAL A 41 -5.10 9.06 4.85
N GLY A 42 -6.16 8.43 5.38
CA GLY A 42 -6.28 7.99 6.76
C GLY A 42 -5.80 6.55 7.02
N ALA A 43 -5.24 5.86 6.02
CA ALA A 43 -4.74 4.50 6.15
C ALA A 43 -3.30 4.41 5.64
N PRO A 44 -2.47 3.52 6.22
CA PRO A 44 -1.10 3.33 5.77
C PRO A 44 -1.06 2.68 4.39
N ILE A 45 0.07 2.88 3.70
CA ILE A 45 0.43 2.15 2.49
C ILE A 45 1.67 1.34 2.81
N SER A 46 1.59 0.01 2.66
CA SER A 46 2.68 -0.90 2.97
C SER A 46 3.02 -1.79 1.78
N ILE A 47 4.27 -2.27 1.77
CA ILE A 47 4.74 -3.33 0.90
C ILE A 47 4.94 -4.56 1.76
N GLU A 48 4.22 -5.62 1.44
CA GLU A 48 4.31 -6.92 2.10
C GLU A 48 4.84 -7.98 1.12
N ARG A 49 5.37 -9.09 1.65
CA ARG A 49 5.61 -10.25 0.78
C ARG A 49 4.27 -10.88 0.45
N GLU A 50 4.11 -11.23 -0.82
CA GLU A 50 2.94 -11.89 -1.34
C GLU A 50 2.81 -13.29 -0.73
N THR A 51 2.02 -13.41 0.34
CA THR A 51 1.51 -14.69 0.85
C THR A 51 0.03 -14.76 0.53
N TYR A 52 -0.33 -15.19 -0.67
CA TYR A 52 -1.71 -15.52 -0.98
C TYR A 52 -2.07 -16.88 -0.37
N ASP A 53 -3.08 -16.90 0.52
CA ASP A 53 -3.80 -18.12 0.86
C ASP A 53 -4.69 -18.48 -0.34
N VAL A 54 -4.17 -19.33 -1.23
CA VAL A 54 -4.92 -19.83 -2.39
C VAL A 54 -5.84 -20.96 -1.91
N THR A 55 -6.91 -20.60 -1.20
CA THR A 55 -8.09 -21.44 -1.02
C THR A 55 -9.20 -21.12 -2.04
N ALA A 56 -8.85 -20.45 -3.15
CA ALA A 56 -9.72 -20.32 -4.31
C ALA A 56 -9.51 -21.50 -5.26
N HIS A 57 -10.46 -22.43 -5.24
CA HIS A 57 -10.66 -23.53 -6.18
C HIS A 57 -10.62 -23.04 -7.64
N ASP A 58 -9.46 -23.09 -8.29
CA ASP A 58 -9.35 -23.49 -9.70
C ASP A 58 -7.89 -23.85 -10.02
N SER A 59 -7.68 -24.82 -10.88
CA SER A 59 -6.47 -25.67 -10.94
C SER A 59 -5.22 -25.03 -11.59
N ALA A 60 -4.98 -23.74 -11.36
CA ALA A 60 -3.68 -23.11 -11.56
C ALA A 60 -3.08 -22.87 -10.17
N GLY A 61 -2.01 -23.59 -9.84
CA GLY A 61 -1.32 -23.46 -8.55
C GLY A 61 -0.95 -22.00 -8.23
N PRO A 62 -0.53 -21.70 -6.98
CA PRO A 62 -0.20 -20.34 -6.58
C PRO A 62 0.75 -19.73 -7.62
N VAL A 63 0.30 -18.67 -8.29
CA VAL A 63 1.16 -17.88 -9.17
C VAL A 63 2.10 -17.14 -8.25
N MET A 64 3.19 -17.81 -7.89
CA MET A 64 4.30 -17.21 -7.17
C MET A 64 4.95 -16.23 -8.14
N LEU A 65 4.68 -14.94 -8.01
CA LEU A 65 5.54 -13.95 -8.66
C LEU A 65 6.94 -14.15 -8.07
N ASP A 66 7.95 -14.33 -8.91
CA ASP A 66 9.32 -14.60 -8.46
C ASP A 66 9.83 -13.40 -7.64
N GLY A 67 9.90 -13.55 -6.31
CA GLY A 67 10.18 -12.46 -5.37
C GLY A 67 8.97 -11.62 -4.91
N GLY A 68 7.74 -12.12 -5.14
CA GLY A 68 6.43 -11.47 -4.99
C GLY A 68 6.31 -10.55 -3.78
N ARG A 69 6.32 -9.26 -4.06
CA ARG A 69 5.95 -8.20 -3.11
C ARG A 69 4.68 -7.55 -3.63
N ALA A 70 3.80 -7.20 -2.71
CA ALA A 70 2.55 -6.56 -3.03
C ALA A 70 2.41 -5.28 -2.23
N ILE A 71 1.73 -4.29 -2.82
CA ILE A 71 1.34 -3.05 -2.18
C ILE A 71 -0.03 -3.27 -1.58
N ARG A 72 -0.11 -3.15 -0.25
CA ARG A 72 -1.37 -3.12 0.50
C ARG A 72 -1.76 -1.67 0.74
N HIS A 73 -2.98 -1.32 0.36
CA HIS A 73 -3.52 0.03 0.52
C HIS A 73 -5.04 0.02 0.67
N THR A 74 -5.59 1.07 1.26
CA THR A 74 -7.04 1.23 1.40
C THR A 74 -7.57 2.21 0.37
N VAL A 75 -8.62 1.83 -0.35
CA VAL A 75 -9.31 2.67 -1.33
C VAL A 75 -10.67 3.14 -0.83
N LEU A 76 -11.06 4.34 -1.23
CA LEU A 76 -12.39 4.89 -1.05
C LEU A 76 -13.29 4.39 -2.17
N LEU A 77 -14.39 3.72 -1.81
CA LEU A 77 -15.32 3.19 -2.79
C LEU A 77 -16.14 4.34 -3.40
N ARG A 78 -16.29 4.33 -4.73
CA ARG A 78 -17.05 5.33 -5.49
C ARG A 78 -18.11 4.68 -6.35
N ASN A 79 -19.23 5.38 -6.53
CA ASN A 79 -20.28 5.01 -7.48
C ASN A 79 -19.88 5.39 -8.93
N ALA A 80 -20.72 4.99 -9.89
CA ALA A 80 -20.49 5.28 -11.31
C ALA A 80 -20.45 6.79 -11.66
N GLU A 81 -20.96 7.66 -10.76
CA GLU A 81 -20.92 9.12 -10.90
C GLU A 81 -19.69 9.74 -10.21
N GLY A 82 -18.78 8.93 -9.66
CA GLY A 82 -17.57 9.36 -8.96
C GLY A 82 -17.80 9.81 -7.50
N ARG A 83 -19.03 9.69 -6.97
CA ARG A 83 -19.36 10.03 -5.58
C ARG A 83 -18.94 8.91 -4.64
N LYS A 84 -18.40 9.27 -3.48
CA LYS A 84 -17.99 8.29 -2.46
C LYS A 84 -19.23 7.60 -1.89
N TYR A 85 -19.18 6.28 -1.74
CA TYR A 85 -20.14 5.57 -0.92
C TYR A 85 -19.92 5.92 0.56
N VAL A 86 -21.00 5.87 1.34
CA VAL A 86 -20.98 6.07 2.77
C VAL A 86 -21.34 4.74 3.41
N ASP A 87 -20.57 4.33 4.41
CA ASP A 87 -20.90 3.22 5.29
C ASP A 87 -22.04 3.67 6.21
N GLU A 88 -23.20 3.02 6.12
CA GLU A 88 -24.39 3.40 6.90
C GLU A 88 -24.23 3.12 8.40
N ALA A 89 -23.32 2.22 8.80
CA ALA A 89 -23.11 1.87 10.20
C ALA A 89 -22.22 2.89 10.92
N THR A 90 -21.22 3.45 10.24
CA THR A 90 -20.29 4.42 10.83
C THR A 90 -20.58 5.86 10.42
N GLY A 91 -21.23 6.05 9.26
CA GLY A 91 -21.39 7.36 8.63
C GLY A 91 -20.15 7.85 7.88
N ASP A 92 -19.07 7.06 7.83
CA ASP A 92 -17.83 7.40 7.14
C ASP A 92 -17.87 7.02 5.66
N ALA A 93 -16.92 7.53 4.87
CA ALA A 93 -16.76 7.05 3.50
C ALA A 93 -16.43 5.55 3.51
N ALA A 94 -17.17 4.75 2.73
CA ALA A 94 -16.94 3.33 2.61
C ALA A 94 -15.56 3.06 1.99
N GLN A 95 -14.83 2.11 2.58
CA GLN A 95 -13.45 1.82 2.21
C GLN A 95 -13.27 0.32 1.97
N GLU A 96 -12.29 -0.02 1.13
CA GLU A 96 -11.92 -1.39 0.84
C GLU A 96 -10.40 -1.51 0.89
N GLU A 97 -9.90 -2.55 1.53
CA GLU A 97 -8.48 -2.88 1.46
C GLU A 97 -8.19 -3.65 0.18
N ARG A 98 -7.13 -3.24 -0.53
CA ARG A 98 -6.68 -3.87 -1.76
C ARG A 98 -5.20 -4.18 -1.69
N VAL A 99 -4.85 -5.25 -2.39
CA VAL A 99 -3.48 -5.73 -2.54
C VAL A 99 -3.20 -5.82 -4.03
N VAL A 100 -2.17 -5.12 -4.50
CA VAL A 100 -1.74 -5.14 -5.91
C VAL A 100 -0.26 -5.52 -6.02
N PRO A 101 0.16 -6.19 -7.10
CA PRO A 101 1.58 -6.50 -7.29
C PRO A 101 2.45 -5.24 -7.30
N LEU A 102 3.62 -5.31 -6.64
CA LEU A 102 4.63 -4.26 -6.72
C LEU A 102 5.33 -4.33 -8.09
N VAL A 103 5.02 -3.39 -8.97
CA VAL A 103 5.62 -3.25 -10.30
C VAL A 103 6.87 -2.37 -10.26
N VAL A 104 6.83 -1.29 -9.47
CA VAL A 104 7.91 -0.31 -9.35
C VAL A 104 8.21 -0.04 -7.88
N GLU A 105 9.47 -0.08 -7.49
CA GLU A 105 9.90 0.24 -6.12
C GLU A 105 9.52 1.66 -5.70
N PRO A 106 9.18 1.88 -4.42
CA PRO A 106 8.99 3.21 -3.89
C PRO A 106 10.31 3.99 -3.95
N PRO A 107 10.23 5.33 -4.15
CA PRO A 107 11.39 6.21 -4.04
C PRO A 107 12.09 6.07 -2.68
N PRO A 108 13.43 6.23 -2.58
CA PRO A 108 14.20 5.99 -1.36
C PRO A 108 13.71 6.75 -0.11
N GLN A 109 13.26 7.98 -0.27
CA GLN A 109 12.69 8.82 0.80
C GLN A 109 11.38 8.29 1.39
N TRP A 110 10.76 7.32 0.74
CA TRP A 110 9.58 6.59 1.19
C TRP A 110 9.92 5.17 1.64
N ARG A 111 11.20 4.79 1.62
CA ARG A 111 11.66 3.53 2.19
C ARG A 111 11.93 3.74 3.66
N THR A 112 10.93 3.46 4.48
CA THR A 112 11.17 3.20 5.89
C THR A 112 11.73 1.78 5.98
N GLU A 113 13.03 1.63 5.72
CA GLU A 113 13.72 0.43 6.18
C GLU A 113 13.61 0.47 7.71
N LYS A 114 12.71 -0.33 8.28
CA LYS A 114 12.94 -0.76 9.65
C LYS A 114 14.27 -1.50 9.58
N GLU A 115 15.36 -0.79 9.83
CA GLU A 115 16.65 -1.39 10.14
C GLU A 115 16.34 -2.47 11.18
N SER A 116 16.33 -3.71 10.72
CA SER A 116 16.74 -4.80 11.57
C SER A 116 18.16 -4.43 11.93
N SER A 117 18.31 -3.69 13.03
CA SER A 117 19.61 -3.35 13.59
C SER A 117 20.43 -4.63 13.54
N PRO A 118 21.54 -4.69 12.79
CA PRO A 118 22.39 -5.85 12.87
C PRO A 118 22.79 -5.94 14.32
N CYS A 119 22.50 -7.08 14.96
CA CYS A 119 23.05 -7.41 16.27
C CYS A 119 24.51 -6.97 16.26
N GLN A 120 24.83 -5.93 17.02
CA GLN A 120 26.21 -5.61 17.33
C GLN A 120 26.69 -6.75 18.23
N SER A 121 27.07 -7.86 17.61
CA SER A 121 27.86 -8.89 18.25
C SER A 121 29.31 -8.44 18.21
N SER A 122 29.79 -8.11 19.41
CA SER A 122 31.14 -8.40 19.90
C SER A 122 32.28 -7.50 19.41
N PRO A 123 33.45 -7.51 20.07
CA PRO A 123 34.00 -8.48 21.04
C PRO A 123 33.54 -8.32 22.49
#